data_AF-A0A389MR54-F1
#
_entry.id   AF-A0A389MR54-F1
#
_cell.length_a   1.000
_cell.length_b   1.000
_cell.length_c   1.000
_cell.angle_alpha   90.00
_cell.angle_beta   90.00
_cell.angle_gamma   90.00
#
_symmetry.space_group_name_H-M   'P 1'
#
loop_
_entity.id
_entity.type
_entity.pdbx_description
1 polymer ?
#
loop_
_entity_poly.entity_id
_entity_poly.type
_entity_poly.pdbx_seq_one_letter_code
_entity_poly.pdbx_strand_id
1 'polypeptide(L)'
;MKANRPDPDEPCDAMIRTTLPRLLVRAMVGDRRRGELIAGRLVIPCALGRSGLTRGKREGDGATPRGGFRLRGAVFRPDRLPRPSSGLALRPTRVADGWCDDVRDRRYNRPLRLPAPGVSAEAMWREDGLYDLVVDLDYNRGPIRRGRGSAIFLHAARPGFLPTEGCVALRRPDLVRLLRRVGPRTRLVVG
;
A
#
# COMPACT_ATOMS: atom_id res chain seq x y z
N MET A 1 15.23 50.79 21.40
CA MET A 1 15.65 49.45 20.98
C MET A 1 14.66 48.42 21.54
N LYS A 2 13.73 47.91 20.73
CA LYS A 2 12.81 46.85 21.15
C LYS A 2 13.21 45.57 20.41
N ALA A 3 13.63 44.56 21.17
CA ALA A 3 13.97 43.25 20.65
C ALA A 3 12.73 42.59 20.04
N ASN A 4 12.83 42.18 18.79
CA ASN A 4 11.78 41.47 18.07
C ASN A 4 11.65 40.06 18.67
N ARG A 5 10.50 39.71 19.24
CA ARG A 5 10.18 38.32 19.59
C ARG A 5 9.80 37.59 18.30
N PRO A 6 10.31 36.38 18.05
CA PRO A 6 9.84 35.59 16.92
C PRO A 6 8.38 35.18 17.11
N ASP A 7 7.64 35.15 16.01
CA ASP A 7 6.23 34.79 15.91
C ASP A 7 6.06 33.27 16.15
N PRO A 8 5.17 32.82 17.06
CA PRO A 8 4.95 31.40 17.32
C PRO A 8 4.28 30.63 16.17
N ASP A 9 3.76 31.33 15.15
CA ASP A 9 3.06 30.75 14.00
C ASP A 9 3.89 30.76 12.70
N GLU A 10 5.19 31.04 12.78
CA GLU A 10 6.09 30.85 11.65
C GLU A 10 6.13 29.35 11.31
N PRO A 11 5.80 28.93 10.07
CA PRO A 11 5.83 27.52 9.72
C PRO A 11 7.26 27.04 9.87
N CYS A 12 7.50 26.32 10.97
CA CYS A 12 8.75 25.64 11.25
C CYS A 12 9.12 24.89 9.98
N ASP A 13 10.16 25.37 9.31
CA ASP A 13 10.63 24.92 8.00
C ASP A 13 10.86 23.42 8.09
N ALA A 14 9.83 22.66 7.75
CA ALA A 14 9.73 21.24 8.04
C ALA A 14 10.53 20.52 6.96
N MET A 15 11.86 20.64 7.09
CA MET A 15 12.91 19.80 6.54
C MET A 15 12.42 19.01 5.34
N ILE A 16 12.60 19.53 4.12
CA ILE A 16 12.21 18.89 2.86
C ILE A 16 12.64 17.42 2.91
N ARG A 17 11.73 16.54 3.33
CA ARG A 17 11.96 15.11 3.29
C ARG A 17 11.84 14.76 1.83
N THR A 18 12.97 14.67 1.14
CA THR A 18 13.00 14.40 -0.29
C THR A 18 12.29 13.06 -0.55
N THR A 19 11.03 13.16 -0.97
CA THR A 19 10.23 12.02 -1.35
C THR A 19 10.77 11.46 -2.66
N LEU A 20 10.74 10.14 -2.79
CA LEU A 20 11.14 9.49 -4.02
C LEU A 20 10.01 9.67 -5.06
N PRO A 21 10.32 10.13 -6.29
CA PRO A 21 9.29 10.27 -7.31
C PRO A 21 8.76 8.90 -7.77
N ARG A 22 9.58 7.86 -7.68
CA ARG A 22 9.27 6.53 -8.20
C ARG A 22 9.85 5.42 -7.32
N LEU A 23 9.05 4.38 -7.16
CA LEU A 23 9.44 3.06 -6.66
C LEU A 23 9.30 2.07 -7.81
N LEU A 24 10.28 1.21 -8.04
CA LEU A 24 10.25 0.23 -9.13
C LEU A 24 10.21 -1.18 -8.56
N VAL A 25 9.18 -1.93 -8.88
CA VAL A 25 9.05 -3.35 -8.53
C VAL A 25 9.39 -4.19 -9.75
N ARG A 26 10.24 -5.20 -9.58
CA ARG A 26 10.58 -6.19 -10.61
C ARG A 26 10.48 -7.59 -10.03
N ALA A 27 10.04 -8.56 -10.82
CA ALA A 27 10.13 -9.96 -10.43
C ALA A 27 11.60 -10.44 -10.48
N MET A 28 11.98 -11.31 -9.56
CA MET A 28 13.27 -11.98 -9.60
C MET A 28 13.28 -13.05 -10.69
N VAL A 29 14.46 -13.32 -11.24
CA VAL A 29 14.67 -14.49 -12.11
C VAL A 29 14.63 -15.76 -11.26
N GLY A 30 13.99 -16.82 -11.77
CA GLY A 30 13.91 -18.13 -11.11
C GLY A 30 12.71 -18.32 -10.17
N ASP A 31 12.21 -17.26 -9.50
CA ASP A 31 10.96 -17.33 -8.75
C ASP A 31 10.08 -16.09 -9.01
N ARG A 32 9.08 -16.26 -9.88
CA ARG A 32 8.12 -15.21 -10.26
C ARG A 32 7.30 -14.66 -9.09
N ARG A 33 7.26 -15.36 -7.95
CA ARG A 33 6.54 -14.96 -6.74
C ARG A 33 7.36 -14.03 -5.85
N ARG A 34 8.65 -13.90 -6.14
CA ARG A 34 9.57 -12.99 -5.45
C ARG A 34 9.96 -11.84 -6.37
N GLY A 35 10.24 -10.71 -5.76
CA GLY A 35 10.65 -9.52 -6.48
C GLY A 35 11.55 -8.63 -5.64
N GLU A 36 11.96 -7.54 -6.26
CA GLU A 36 12.70 -6.47 -5.63
C GLU A 36 11.98 -5.15 -5.86
N LEU A 37 11.83 -4.37 -4.80
CA LEU A 37 11.40 -2.99 -4.84
C LEU A 37 12.63 -2.10 -4.72
N ILE A 38 12.88 -1.32 -5.77
CA ILE A 38 13.96 -0.34 -5.84
C ILE A 38 13.40 1.02 -5.43
N ALA A 39 13.96 1.59 -4.37
CA ALA A 39 13.60 2.88 -3.78
C ALA A 39 14.83 3.79 -3.71
N GLY A 40 15.05 4.58 -4.76
CA GLY A 40 16.30 5.34 -4.91
C GLY A 40 17.49 4.38 -5.04
N ARG A 41 18.40 4.40 -4.05
CA ARG A 41 19.57 3.51 -4.01
C ARG A 41 19.33 2.21 -3.24
N LEU A 42 18.16 2.05 -2.60
CA LEU A 42 17.82 0.86 -1.82
C LEU A 42 17.15 -0.19 -2.70
N VAL A 43 17.56 -1.44 -2.52
CA VAL A 43 16.88 -2.62 -3.09
C VAL A 43 16.27 -3.40 -1.93
N ILE A 44 14.96 -3.57 -1.96
CA ILE A 44 14.19 -4.18 -0.87
C ILE A 44 13.50 -5.43 -1.41
N PRO A 45 13.77 -6.63 -0.86
CA PRO A 45 13.07 -7.83 -1.26
C PRO A 45 11.56 -7.72 -1.02
N CYS A 46 10.76 -8.26 -1.94
CA CYS A 46 9.31 -8.26 -1.84
C CYS A 46 8.68 -9.58 -2.28
N ALA A 47 7.50 -9.88 -1.75
CA ALA A 47 6.63 -10.92 -2.24
C ALA A 47 5.66 -10.33 -3.28
N LEU A 48 5.39 -11.11 -4.31
CA LEU A 48 4.45 -10.84 -5.38
C LEU A 48 3.33 -11.88 -5.38
N GLY A 49 2.35 -11.69 -6.26
CA GLY A 49 1.27 -12.64 -6.46
C GLY A 49 1.79 -14.05 -6.77
N ARG A 50 1.07 -15.08 -6.27
CA ARG A 50 1.35 -16.50 -6.55
C ARG A 50 1.48 -16.83 -8.04
N SER A 51 0.81 -16.07 -8.90
CA SER A 51 0.84 -16.22 -10.37
C SER A 51 1.87 -15.32 -11.05
N GLY A 52 2.67 -14.57 -10.28
CA GLY A 52 3.66 -13.61 -10.78
C GLY A 52 3.06 -12.30 -11.25
N LEU A 53 3.71 -11.64 -12.22
CA LEU A 53 3.29 -10.34 -12.75
C LEU A 53 2.39 -10.51 -13.99
N THR A 54 1.35 -9.68 -14.13
CA THR A 54 0.45 -9.71 -15.30
C THR A 54 0.08 -8.33 -15.81
N ARG A 55 -0.17 -8.20 -17.12
CA ARG A 55 -0.87 -7.03 -17.70
C ARG A 55 -2.39 -7.24 -17.74
N GLY A 56 -2.84 -8.48 -17.78
CA GLY A 56 -4.24 -8.89 -17.95
C GLY A 56 -4.90 -9.27 -16.63
N LYS A 57 -4.72 -8.47 -15.58
CA LYS A 57 -5.23 -8.76 -14.24
C LYS A 57 -6.75 -9.00 -14.24
N ARG A 58 -7.18 -10.02 -13.50
CA ARG A 58 -8.56 -10.39 -13.20
C ARG A 58 -8.74 -10.64 -11.72
N GLU A 59 -9.98 -10.61 -11.25
CA GLU A 59 -10.27 -10.98 -9.87
C GLU A 59 -9.85 -12.43 -9.58
N GLY A 60 -9.23 -12.67 -8.43
CA GLY A 60 -8.82 -14.03 -7.99
C GLY A 60 -7.65 -14.69 -8.74
N ASP A 61 -7.11 -14.08 -9.79
CA ASP A 61 -6.03 -14.67 -10.62
C ASP A 61 -4.70 -14.87 -9.87
N GLY A 62 -4.55 -14.28 -8.68
CA GLY A 62 -3.34 -14.38 -7.86
C GLY A 62 -2.12 -13.66 -8.43
N ALA A 63 -2.28 -12.78 -9.43
CA ALA A 63 -1.18 -12.10 -10.10
C ALA A 63 -1.06 -10.63 -9.66
N THR A 64 0.17 -10.12 -9.57
CA THR A 64 0.41 -8.69 -9.32
C THR A 64 0.29 -7.91 -10.63
N PRO A 65 -0.53 -6.86 -10.70
CA PRO A 65 -0.70 -6.09 -11.93
C PRO A 65 0.56 -5.28 -12.26
N ARG A 66 1.01 -5.34 -13.51
CA ARG A 66 2.03 -4.46 -14.09
C ARG A 66 1.41 -3.11 -14.39
N GLY A 67 2.20 -2.03 -14.24
CA GLY A 67 1.74 -0.67 -14.49
C GLY A 67 2.27 0.35 -13.49
N GLY A 68 1.88 1.60 -13.67
CA GLY A 68 2.19 2.70 -12.75
C GLY A 68 0.99 3.05 -11.89
N PHE A 69 1.17 3.04 -10.56
CA PHE A 69 0.11 3.26 -9.58
C PHE A 69 0.42 4.46 -8.69
N ARG A 70 -0.62 5.24 -8.37
CA ARG A 70 -0.53 6.31 -7.38
C ARG A 70 -0.62 5.70 -5.99
N LEU A 71 0.06 6.30 -5.02
CA LEU A 71 -0.11 5.97 -3.60
C LEU A 71 -1.18 6.91 -3.02
N ARG A 72 -2.40 6.41 -2.82
CA ARG A 72 -3.56 7.24 -2.40
C ARG A 72 -3.47 7.71 -0.97
N GLY A 73 -2.83 6.91 -0.12
CA GLY A 73 -2.76 7.07 1.32
C GLY A 73 -2.39 5.74 1.95
N ALA A 74 -2.26 5.74 3.26
CA ALA A 74 -2.00 4.52 3.99
C ALA A 74 -2.82 4.43 5.28
N VAL A 75 -3.09 3.22 5.71
CA VAL A 75 -3.71 2.91 6.99
C VAL A 75 -2.76 2.10 7.85
N PHE A 76 -2.83 2.27 9.16
CA PHE A 76 -1.97 1.58 10.11
C PHE A 76 -2.76 1.09 11.33
N ARG A 77 -2.32 -0.01 11.95
CA ARG A 77 -2.86 -0.56 13.19
C ARG A 77 -2.30 0.18 14.41
N PRO A 78 -3.07 1.10 15.04
CA PRO A 78 -2.55 1.93 16.12
C PRO A 78 -2.20 1.13 17.39
N ASP A 79 -2.78 -0.06 17.56
CA ASP A 79 -2.50 -1.00 18.65
C ASP A 79 -1.21 -1.79 18.47
N ARG A 80 -0.64 -1.85 17.25
CA ARG A 80 0.54 -2.67 16.92
C ARG A 80 1.77 -1.87 16.51
N LEU A 81 1.59 -0.62 16.10
CA LEU A 81 2.67 0.28 15.76
C LEU A 81 2.31 1.74 16.04
N PRO A 82 3.28 2.57 16.45
CA PRO A 82 3.09 4.00 16.48
C PRO A 82 2.84 4.53 15.07
N ARG A 83 2.18 5.69 14.97
CA ARG A 83 1.91 6.36 13.68
C ARG A 83 3.23 6.53 12.90
N PRO A 84 3.37 5.91 11.71
CA PRO A 84 4.57 6.08 10.91
C PRO A 84 4.75 7.51 10.44
N SER A 85 6.00 7.94 10.30
CA SER A 85 6.29 9.20 9.62
C SER A 85 6.23 8.99 8.09
N SER A 86 5.39 9.76 7.40
CA SER A 86 5.14 9.63 5.97
C SER A 86 4.68 10.95 5.37
N GLY A 87 4.97 11.18 4.09
CA GLY A 87 4.34 12.27 3.32
C GLY A 87 2.93 11.93 2.85
N LEU A 88 2.49 10.66 2.96
CA LEU A 88 1.13 10.24 2.63
C LEU A 88 0.16 10.57 3.77
N ALA A 89 -1.11 10.79 3.41
CA ALA A 89 -2.19 10.82 4.38
C ALA A 89 -2.28 9.46 5.09
N LEU A 90 -2.24 9.49 6.42
CA LEU A 90 -2.28 8.32 7.29
C LEU A 90 -3.52 8.33 8.17
N ARG A 91 -4.25 7.20 8.19
CA ARG A 91 -5.42 6.99 9.05
C ARG A 91 -5.25 5.73 9.91
N PRO A 92 -5.66 5.73 11.19
CA PRO A 92 -5.73 4.50 11.97
C PRO A 92 -6.81 3.56 11.38
N THR A 93 -6.46 2.29 11.19
CA THR A 93 -7.41 1.23 10.87
C THR A 93 -8.32 0.98 12.07
N ARG A 94 -9.59 0.66 11.84
CA ARG A 94 -10.59 0.27 12.85
C ARG A 94 -11.04 -1.16 12.61
N VAL A 95 -11.52 -1.82 13.67
CA VAL A 95 -12.00 -3.22 13.62
C VAL A 95 -13.04 -3.44 12.50
N ALA A 96 -13.95 -2.49 12.34
CA ALA A 96 -15.02 -2.58 11.35
C ALA A 96 -14.62 -2.11 9.94
N ASP A 97 -13.35 -1.79 9.67
CA ASP A 97 -12.93 -1.37 8.34
C ASP A 97 -12.78 -2.59 7.41
N GLY A 98 -13.39 -2.53 6.24
CA GLY A 98 -13.26 -3.54 5.19
C GLY A 98 -13.05 -2.94 3.80
N TRP A 99 -12.73 -3.79 2.83
CA TRP A 99 -12.58 -3.43 1.43
C TRP A 99 -13.35 -4.40 0.53
N CYS A 100 -14.23 -3.90 -0.33
CA CYS A 100 -15.08 -4.75 -1.15
C CYS A 100 -14.27 -5.42 -2.26
N ASP A 101 -14.30 -6.74 -2.30
CA ASP A 101 -13.80 -7.56 -3.41
C ASP A 101 -14.92 -8.28 -4.18
N ASP A 102 -16.17 -8.10 -3.76
CA ASP A 102 -17.34 -8.64 -4.46
C ASP A 102 -17.62 -7.91 -5.78
N VAL A 103 -17.40 -8.61 -6.89
CA VAL A 103 -17.63 -8.13 -8.26
C VAL A 103 -19.10 -7.75 -8.52
N ARG A 104 -20.05 -8.24 -7.73
CA ARG A 104 -21.50 -7.96 -7.86
C ARG A 104 -21.95 -6.75 -7.04
N ASP A 105 -21.23 -6.36 -5.98
CA ASP A 105 -21.62 -5.23 -5.12
C ASP A 105 -21.28 -3.87 -5.78
N ARG A 106 -22.12 -2.85 -5.61
CA ARG A 106 -21.88 -1.48 -6.11
C ARG A 106 -20.61 -0.82 -5.55
N ARG A 107 -20.11 -1.30 -4.41
CA ARG A 107 -18.91 -0.83 -3.72
C ARG A 107 -17.65 -1.58 -4.14
N TYR A 108 -17.70 -2.46 -5.15
CA TYR A 108 -16.54 -3.20 -5.64
C TYR A 108 -15.28 -2.33 -5.74
N ASN A 109 -14.18 -2.83 -5.17
CA ASN A 109 -12.89 -2.17 -5.04
C ASN A 109 -12.95 -0.81 -4.31
N ARG A 110 -13.76 -0.70 -3.25
CA ARG A 110 -13.85 0.48 -2.38
C ARG A 110 -13.91 0.07 -0.90
N PRO A 111 -13.55 0.99 0.02
CA PRO A 111 -13.79 0.80 1.44
C PRO A 111 -15.27 0.60 1.77
N LEU A 112 -15.56 -0.25 2.76
CA LEU A 112 -16.87 -0.41 3.39
C LEU A 112 -16.71 -0.70 4.88
N ARG A 113 -17.84 -0.78 5.59
CA ARG A 113 -17.88 -1.15 7.01
C ARG A 113 -18.35 -2.59 7.17
N LEU A 114 -17.63 -3.35 7.99
CA LEU A 114 -17.96 -4.71 8.41
C LEU A 114 -18.76 -4.72 9.73
N PRO A 115 -19.62 -5.73 9.97
CA PRO A 115 -19.94 -6.82 9.05
C PRO A 115 -20.77 -6.33 7.85
N ALA A 116 -20.59 -6.97 6.70
CA ALA A 116 -21.36 -6.69 5.48
C ALA A 116 -22.01 -8.00 4.99
N PRO A 117 -23.15 -8.41 5.56
CA PRO A 117 -23.78 -9.68 5.23
C PRO A 117 -24.08 -9.82 3.73
N GLY A 118 -23.76 -10.98 3.17
CA GLY A 118 -23.98 -11.28 1.75
C GLY A 118 -23.03 -10.58 0.78
N VAL A 119 -22.00 -9.88 1.27
CA VAL A 119 -21.02 -9.15 0.45
C VAL A 119 -19.63 -9.64 0.81
N SER A 120 -18.88 -10.10 -0.19
CA SER A 120 -17.47 -10.43 -0.02
C SER A 120 -16.65 -9.14 0.22
N ALA A 121 -15.77 -9.19 1.22
CA ALA A 121 -14.88 -8.10 1.56
C ALA A 121 -13.64 -8.57 2.32
N GLU A 122 -12.50 -7.96 2.00
CA GLU A 122 -11.27 -8.05 2.78
C GLU A 122 -11.42 -7.29 4.11
N ALA A 123 -11.11 -7.94 5.22
CA ALA A 123 -11.03 -7.28 6.52
C ALA A 123 -9.72 -6.49 6.63
N MET A 124 -9.81 -5.20 6.96
CA MET A 124 -8.61 -4.37 7.12
C MET A 124 -7.95 -4.56 8.50
N TRP A 125 -8.73 -4.97 9.50
CA TRP A 125 -8.24 -5.33 10.83
C TRP A 125 -7.96 -6.84 10.92
N ARG A 126 -6.71 -7.24 10.67
CA ARG A 126 -6.29 -8.66 10.63
C ARG A 126 -5.39 -9.01 11.80
N GLU A 127 -5.58 -10.19 12.38
CA GLU A 127 -4.73 -10.65 13.48
C GLU A 127 -3.36 -11.15 13.02
N ASP A 128 -3.23 -11.59 11.77
CA ASP A 128 -1.96 -12.08 11.18
C ASP A 128 -0.90 -10.99 10.93
N GLY A 129 -1.27 -9.72 11.13
CA GLY A 129 -0.38 -8.57 11.00
C GLY A 129 -0.02 -8.16 9.58
N LEU A 130 -0.57 -8.81 8.56
CA LEU A 130 -0.29 -8.45 7.16
C LEU A 130 -0.73 -7.03 6.84
N TYR A 131 -1.81 -6.59 7.47
CA TYR A 131 -2.40 -5.25 7.33
C TYR A 131 -2.14 -4.34 8.53
N ASP A 132 -1.07 -4.62 9.29
CA ASP A 132 -0.55 -3.67 10.28
C ASP A 132 -0.23 -2.32 9.63
N LEU A 133 0.22 -2.33 8.38
CA LEU A 133 0.47 -1.15 7.58
C LEU A 133 0.13 -1.45 6.12
N VAL A 134 -0.80 -0.69 5.55
CA VAL A 134 -1.30 -0.88 4.18
C VAL A 134 -1.27 0.44 3.44
N VAL A 135 -0.66 0.44 2.26
CA VAL A 135 -0.73 1.56 1.31
C VAL A 135 -1.72 1.21 0.22
N ASP A 136 -2.70 2.09 0.03
CA ASP A 136 -3.69 2.00 -1.04
C ASP A 136 -3.02 2.38 -2.38
N LEU A 137 -2.78 1.36 -3.22
CA LEU A 137 -2.34 1.56 -4.59
C LEU A 137 -3.60 1.83 -5.40
N ASP A 138 -3.65 2.93 -6.13
CA ASP A 138 -4.80 3.41 -6.93
C ASP A 138 -5.14 2.49 -8.14
N TYR A 139 -5.01 1.18 -7.96
CA TYR A 139 -5.24 0.14 -8.94
C TYR A 139 -6.73 -0.07 -9.15
N ASN A 140 -7.16 -0.04 -10.42
CA ASN A 140 -8.55 -0.22 -10.81
C ASN A 140 -9.51 0.76 -10.11
N ARG A 141 -9.11 2.04 -9.98
CA ARG A 141 -9.82 3.09 -9.23
C ARG A 141 -10.22 4.32 -10.04
N GLY A 142 -9.91 4.36 -11.35
CA GLY A 142 -10.23 5.50 -12.22
C GLY A 142 -10.26 5.15 -13.72
N PRO A 143 -11.39 4.67 -14.26
CA PRO A 143 -12.61 4.20 -13.58
C PRO A 143 -12.44 2.80 -12.97
N ILE A 144 -13.32 2.43 -12.03
CA ILE A 144 -13.39 1.05 -11.54
C ILE A 144 -14.03 0.17 -12.62
N ARG A 145 -13.35 -0.91 -12.99
CA ARG A 145 -13.83 -1.95 -13.89
C ARG A 145 -14.03 -3.24 -13.09
N ARG A 146 -15.29 -3.68 -12.99
CA ARG A 146 -15.66 -4.91 -12.27
C ARG A 146 -14.87 -6.12 -12.76
N GLY A 147 -14.39 -6.95 -11.83
CA GLY A 147 -13.65 -8.18 -12.14
C GLY A 147 -12.22 -7.98 -12.64
N ARG A 148 -11.70 -6.74 -12.66
CA ARG A 148 -10.31 -6.44 -13.04
C ARG A 148 -9.34 -6.46 -11.84
N GLY A 149 -9.75 -7.05 -10.72
CA GLY A 149 -8.99 -7.10 -9.48
C GLY A 149 -9.34 -5.96 -8.53
N SER A 150 -9.40 -6.28 -7.25
CA SER A 150 -9.60 -5.36 -6.14
C SER A 150 -8.53 -5.53 -5.07
N ALA A 151 -8.53 -4.64 -4.07
CA ALA A 151 -7.68 -4.74 -2.87
C ALA A 151 -6.19 -4.95 -3.16
N ILE A 152 -5.70 -4.38 -4.28
CA ILE A 152 -4.28 -4.44 -4.62
C ILE A 152 -3.53 -3.38 -3.83
N PHE A 153 -2.76 -3.84 -2.85
CA PHE A 153 -2.08 -2.98 -1.89
C PHE A 153 -0.56 -3.19 -1.88
N LEU A 154 0.12 -2.27 -1.19
CA LEU A 154 1.46 -2.50 -0.65
C LEU A 154 1.36 -2.69 0.86
N HIS A 155 1.75 -3.87 1.37
CA HIS A 155 1.54 -4.22 2.79
C HIS A 155 2.68 -5.08 3.38
N ALA A 156 2.54 -5.52 4.63
CA ALA A 156 3.54 -6.36 5.29
C ALA A 156 3.51 -7.81 4.74
N ALA A 157 4.68 -8.36 4.44
CA ALA A 157 4.84 -9.71 3.94
C ALA A 157 4.72 -10.75 5.06
N ARG A 158 4.18 -11.91 4.69
CA ARG A 158 4.29 -13.13 5.50
C ARG A 158 5.77 -13.51 5.70
N PRO A 159 6.12 -14.18 6.82
CA PRO A 159 7.43 -14.78 7.01
C PRO A 159 7.87 -15.60 5.78
N GLY A 160 9.15 -15.52 5.42
CA GLY A 160 9.68 -16.22 4.24
C GLY A 160 9.23 -15.67 2.87
N PHE A 161 8.53 -14.53 2.83
CA PHE A 161 7.98 -13.94 1.61
C PHE A 161 7.02 -14.89 0.86
N LEU A 162 6.12 -15.56 1.60
CA LEU A 162 5.07 -16.34 0.98
C LEU A 162 4.25 -15.47 0.00
N PRO A 163 3.87 -16.00 -1.17
CA PRO A 163 3.24 -15.23 -2.24
C PRO A 163 1.93 -14.57 -1.79
N THR A 164 1.60 -13.44 -2.39
CA THR A 164 0.33 -12.72 -2.17
C THR A 164 -0.75 -13.20 -3.15
N GLU A 165 -1.94 -12.61 -3.06
CA GLU A 165 -3.01 -12.80 -4.05
C GLU A 165 -3.01 -11.74 -5.17
N GLY A 166 -1.97 -10.89 -5.19
CA GLY A 166 -1.79 -9.83 -6.19
C GLY A 166 -1.13 -8.56 -5.65
N CYS A 167 -1.09 -8.39 -4.34
CA CYS A 167 -0.38 -7.28 -3.69
C CYS A 167 1.15 -7.36 -3.88
N VAL A 168 1.82 -6.25 -3.59
CA VAL A 168 3.27 -6.23 -3.32
C VAL A 168 3.45 -6.23 -1.81
N ALA A 169 4.29 -7.10 -1.27
CA ALA A 169 4.49 -7.14 0.18
C ALA A 169 5.97 -7.09 0.57
N LEU A 170 6.29 -6.27 1.57
CA LEU A 170 7.65 -6.07 2.10
C LEU A 170 7.73 -6.53 3.55
N ARG A 171 8.93 -6.78 4.08
CA ARG A 171 9.05 -6.93 5.54
C ARG A 171 8.54 -5.66 6.21
N ARG A 172 7.83 -5.81 7.34
CA ARG A 172 7.22 -4.68 8.06
C ARG A 172 8.24 -3.56 8.39
N PRO A 173 9.47 -3.83 8.86
CA PRO A 173 10.46 -2.77 9.11
C PRO A 173 10.85 -2.00 7.84
N ASP A 174 10.98 -2.69 6.70
CA ASP A 174 11.31 -2.08 5.42
C ASP A 174 10.17 -1.20 4.91
N LEU A 175 8.91 -1.65 5.07
CA LEU A 175 7.73 -0.85 4.72
C LEU A 175 7.63 0.43 5.55
N VAL A 176 7.88 0.35 6.86
CA VAL A 176 7.91 1.53 7.76
C VAL A 176 9.04 2.49 7.35
N ARG A 177 10.22 1.96 7.01
CA ARG A 177 11.35 2.78 6.54
C ARG A 177 11.04 3.45 5.19
N LEU A 178 10.43 2.71 4.27
CA LEU A 178 10.00 3.20 2.96
C LEU A 178 9.02 4.35 3.10
N LEU A 179 8.04 4.26 4.02
CA LEU A 179 7.04 5.31 4.20
C LEU A 179 7.64 6.69 4.50
N ARG A 180 8.80 6.75 5.16
CA ARG A 180 9.51 8.01 5.45
C ARG A 180 9.96 8.76 4.19
N ARG A 181 9.97 8.08 3.03
CA ARG A 181 10.50 8.58 1.75
C ARG A 181 9.44 8.64 0.64
N VAL A 182 8.16 8.44 0.95
CA VAL A 182 7.08 8.49 -0.07
C VAL A 182 6.05 9.57 0.26
N GLY A 183 5.39 10.07 -0.77
CA GLY A 183 4.31 11.04 -0.66
C GLY A 183 3.32 10.95 -1.82
N PRO A 184 2.35 11.88 -1.91
CA PRO A 184 1.23 11.78 -2.86
C PRO A 184 1.67 11.82 -4.35
N ARG A 185 2.86 12.37 -4.62
CA ARG A 185 3.46 12.41 -5.96
C ARG A 185 4.30 11.18 -6.29
N THR A 186 4.65 10.35 -5.31
CA THR A 186 5.35 9.09 -5.54
C THR A 186 4.50 8.13 -6.37
N ARG A 187 5.12 7.44 -7.31
CA ARG A 187 4.50 6.39 -8.12
C ARG A 187 5.16 5.05 -7.84
N LEU A 188 4.36 3.99 -7.67
CA LEU A 188 4.86 2.63 -7.68
C LEU A 188 4.71 2.08 -9.11
N VAL A 189 5.81 1.64 -9.70
CA VAL A 189 5.87 1.10 -11.06
C VAL A 189 6.20 -0.37 -10.97
N VAL A 190 5.26 -1.23 -11.33
CA VAL A 190 5.48 -2.68 -11.44
C VAL A 190 5.87 -2.99 -12.88
N GLY A 191 7.14 -3.35 -13.03
CA GLY A 191 7.85 -3.52 -14.29
C GLY A 191 7.68 -4.86 -14.96
#